data_AF-A0A940PP53-F1
#
_entry.id   AF-A0A940PP53-F1
#
_cell.length_a   1.000
_cell.length_b   1.000
_cell.length_c   1.000
_cell.angle_alpha   90.00
_cell.angle_beta   90.00
_cell.angle_gamma   90.00
#
_symmetry.space_group_name_H-M   'P 1'
#
loop_
_entity.id
_entity.type
_entity.pdbx_description
1 polymer ?
#
loop_
_entity_poly.entity_id
_entity_poly.type
_entity_poly.pdbx_seq_one_letter_code
_entity_poly.pdbx_strand_id
1 'polypeptide(L)'
;MAKAITNIEKNIPNQVEEDSQAIQQLLQAAANHSVPLIKFLDILHELNRQGVLDALQGMLKNSEQIALIGIHQLNKPGAHRIIKNGMGAVQMLSQIDPAKLQTILQGVASGVEHAAQDEPAKKQGLWDILRTLRGREASASLSMMTKFLQGMGKGLNKSH
;
A
#
# COMPACT_ATOMS: atom_id res chain seq x y z
N MET A 1 -27.46 53.79 -22.47
CA MET A 1 -26.83 53.96 -21.14
C MET A 1 -27.11 52.69 -20.35
N ALA A 2 -26.09 51.87 -20.06
CA ALA A 2 -26.23 50.68 -19.21
C ALA A 2 -25.72 51.03 -17.80
N LYS A 3 -26.53 50.77 -16.76
CA LYS A 3 -26.13 50.96 -15.37
C LYS A 3 -25.20 49.81 -14.96
N ALA A 4 -24.06 50.16 -14.37
CA ALA A 4 -23.07 49.20 -13.90
C ALA A 4 -23.65 48.34 -12.76
N ILE A 5 -23.44 47.04 -12.85
CA ILE A 5 -23.66 46.06 -11.77
C ILE A 5 -22.62 46.33 -10.67
N THR A 6 -23.07 46.93 -9.55
CA THR A 6 -22.21 47.38 -8.43
C THR A 6 -22.26 46.45 -7.21
N ASN A 7 -22.77 45.23 -7.35
CA ASN A 7 -22.76 44.28 -6.25
C ASN A 7 -22.42 42.87 -6.73
N ILE A 8 -21.17 42.46 -6.53
CA ILE A 8 -20.76 41.05 -6.58
C ILE A 8 -20.70 40.61 -5.13
N GLU A 9 -21.78 39.98 -4.65
CA GLU A 9 -21.75 39.29 -3.36
C GLU A 9 -20.80 38.11 -3.48
N LYS A 10 -19.59 38.29 -2.94
CA LYS A 10 -18.61 37.22 -2.84
C LYS A 10 -19.12 36.27 -1.75
N ASN A 11 -19.71 35.16 -2.16
CA ASN A 11 -20.13 34.09 -1.25
C ASN A 11 -18.88 33.60 -0.50
N ILE A 12 -18.73 34.03 0.75
CA ILE A 12 -17.68 33.54 1.66
C ILE A 12 -18.22 32.20 2.15
N PRO A 13 -17.62 31.06 1.79
CA PRO A 13 -18.14 29.77 2.21
C PRO A 13 -18.23 29.75 3.74
N ASN A 14 -19.44 29.55 4.22
CA ASN A 14 -19.76 29.44 5.64
C ASN A 14 -19.15 28.12 6.11
N GLN A 15 -18.08 28.14 6.91
CA GLN A 15 -17.36 26.93 7.36
C GLN A 15 -18.31 25.85 7.91
N VAL A 16 -19.41 26.29 8.53
CA VAL A 16 -20.47 25.42 9.05
C VAL A 16 -21.18 24.60 7.96
N GLU A 17 -21.37 25.14 6.77
CA GLU A 17 -22.00 24.45 5.63
C GLU A 17 -21.03 23.47 4.97
N GLU A 18 -19.74 23.81 4.87
CA GLU A 18 -18.69 22.90 4.36
C GLU A 18 -18.49 21.70 5.30
N ASP A 19 -18.42 21.95 6.62
CA ASP A 19 -18.32 20.90 7.64
C ASP A 19 -19.53 19.97 7.60
N SER A 20 -20.73 20.54 7.45
CA SER A 20 -21.98 19.77 7.37
C SER A 20 -22.02 18.87 6.13
N GLN A 21 -21.56 19.37 4.98
CA GLN A 21 -21.47 18.59 3.74
C GLN A 21 -20.41 17.49 3.82
N ALA A 22 -19.24 17.77 4.41
CA ALA A 22 -18.19 16.79 4.62
C ALA A 22 -18.64 15.64 5.54
N ILE A 23 -19.36 15.96 6.62
CA ILE A 23 -19.95 14.97 7.54
C ILE A 23 -21.00 14.11 6.81
N GLN A 24 -21.86 14.72 5.99
CA GLN A 24 -22.86 13.98 5.22
C GLN A 24 -22.24 13.04 4.19
N GLN A 25 -21.17 13.48 3.51
CA GLN A 25 -20.43 12.63 2.57
C GLN A 25 -19.73 11.46 3.26
N LEU A 26 -19.12 11.70 4.43
CA LEU A 26 -18.53 10.64 5.26
C LEU A 26 -19.58 9.64 5.73
N LEU A 27 -20.76 10.11 6.15
CA LEU A 27 -21.88 9.26 6.56
C LEU A 27 -22.39 8.39 5.42
N GLN A 28 -22.52 8.93 4.20
CA GLN A 28 -22.93 8.14 3.03
C GLN A 28 -21.86 7.12 2.63
N ALA A 29 -20.58 7.51 2.60
CA ALA A 29 -19.49 6.59 2.30
C ALA A 29 -19.39 5.47 3.35
N ALA A 30 -19.60 5.80 4.63
CA ALA A 30 -19.64 4.85 5.72
C ALA A 30 -20.85 3.91 5.66
N ALA A 31 -22.02 4.41 5.25
CA ALA A 31 -23.21 3.59 5.06
C ALA A 31 -23.05 2.58 3.91
N ASN A 32 -22.43 3.00 2.80
CA ASN A 32 -22.23 2.16 1.62
C ASN A 32 -21.08 1.13 1.77
N HIS A 33 -20.11 1.40 2.64
CA HIS A 33 -18.96 0.51 2.92
C HIS A 33 -18.86 0.12 4.39
N SER A 34 -20.01 -0.11 5.03
CA SER A 34 -20.13 -0.32 6.48
C SER A 34 -19.32 -1.51 7.00
N VAL A 35 -19.32 -2.65 6.29
CA VAL A 35 -18.65 -3.87 6.78
C VAL A 35 -17.11 -3.74 6.77
N PRO A 36 -16.44 -3.29 5.69
CA PRO A 36 -14.99 -3.08 5.70
C PRO A 36 -14.54 -1.97 6.66
N LEU A 37 -15.29 -0.87 6.78
CA LEU A 37 -14.95 0.23 7.68
C LEU A 37 -15.04 -0.16 9.15
N ILE A 38 -16.05 -0.93 9.54
CA ILE A 38 -16.17 -1.46 10.91
C ILE A 38 -14.96 -2.35 11.21
N LYS A 39 -14.60 -3.28 10.31
CA LYS A 39 -13.40 -4.12 10.51
C LYS A 39 -12.11 -3.31 10.62
N PHE A 40 -11.95 -2.25 9.82
CA PHE A 40 -10.78 -1.38 9.91
C PHE A 40 -10.73 -0.63 11.23
N LEU A 41 -11.87 -0.10 11.70
CA LEU A 41 -11.98 0.55 13.00
C LEU A 41 -11.69 -0.44 14.15
N ASP A 42 -12.15 -1.69 14.05
CA ASP A 42 -11.84 -2.73 15.02
C ASP A 42 -10.33 -3.06 15.06
N ILE A 43 -9.66 -3.11 13.89
CA ILE A 43 -8.21 -3.28 13.82
C ILE A 43 -7.49 -2.10 14.47
N LEU A 44 -7.89 -0.86 14.16
CA LEU A 44 -7.31 0.32 14.79
C LEU A 44 -7.54 0.34 16.30
N HIS A 45 -8.72 -0.09 16.74
CA HIS A 45 -9.04 -0.22 18.16
C HIS A 45 -8.15 -1.25 18.84
N GLU A 46 -7.95 -2.42 18.23
CA GLU A 46 -7.08 -3.46 18.79
C GLU A 46 -5.61 -3.03 18.79
N LEU A 47 -5.14 -2.36 17.74
CA LEU A 47 -3.79 -1.78 17.69
C LEU A 47 -3.59 -0.70 18.77
N ASN A 48 -4.61 0.11 19.03
CA ASN A 48 -4.59 1.07 20.12
C ASN A 48 -4.54 0.36 21.48
N ARG A 49 -5.37 -0.66 21.69
CA ARG A 49 -5.42 -1.45 22.93
C ARG A 49 -4.11 -2.15 23.23
N GLN A 50 -3.42 -2.63 22.20
CA GLN A 50 -2.09 -3.25 22.30
C GLN A 50 -0.96 -2.22 22.46
N GLY A 51 -1.26 -0.92 22.52
CA GLY A 51 -0.29 0.16 22.69
C GLY A 51 0.57 0.41 21.44
N VAL A 52 0.20 -0.16 20.29
CA VAL A 52 0.94 0.04 19.03
C VAL A 52 0.80 1.48 18.56
N LEU A 53 -0.41 2.06 18.63
CA LEU A 53 -0.62 3.46 18.29
C LEU A 53 0.08 4.41 19.26
N ASP A 54 0.11 4.08 20.55
CA ASP A 54 0.84 4.85 21.56
C ASP A 54 2.35 4.80 21.33
N ALA A 55 2.89 3.62 20.98
CA ALA A 55 4.30 3.47 20.63
C ALA A 55 4.67 4.28 19.39
N LEU A 56 3.84 4.25 18.34
CA LEU A 56 4.00 5.09 17.16
C LEU A 56 3.94 6.57 17.51
N GLN A 57 2.96 6.99 18.32
CA GLN A 57 2.82 8.39 18.74
C GLN A 57 4.01 8.85 19.59
N GLY A 58 4.48 8.01 20.51
CA GLY A 58 5.67 8.26 21.31
C GLY A 58 6.94 8.37 20.45
N MET A 59 7.06 7.54 19.42
CA MET A 59 8.14 7.63 18.45
C MET A 59 8.08 8.93 17.65
N LEU A 60 6.90 9.37 17.20
CA LEU A 60 6.73 10.64 16.47
C LEU A 60 7.06 11.86 17.35
N LYS A 61 6.56 11.89 18.59
CA LYS A 61 6.81 12.98 19.54
C LYS A 61 8.29 13.10 19.91
N ASN A 62 9.00 11.98 19.99
CA ASN A 62 10.42 11.92 20.32
C ASN A 62 11.31 11.67 19.10
N SER A 63 10.81 11.98 17.89
CA SER A 63 11.47 11.64 16.64
C SER A 63 12.89 12.20 16.52
N GLU A 64 13.13 13.43 16.98
CA GLU A 64 14.47 14.04 16.98
C GLU A 64 15.46 13.29 17.89
N GLN A 65 15.04 12.96 19.11
CA GLN A 65 15.91 12.26 20.07
C GLN A 65 16.19 10.82 19.64
N ILE A 66 15.17 10.12 19.13
CA ILE A 66 15.32 8.77 18.57
C ILE A 66 16.21 8.79 17.33
N ALA A 67 16.08 9.80 16.46
CA ALA A 67 16.94 9.96 15.30
C ALA A 67 18.40 10.19 15.71
N LEU A 68 18.67 11.05 16.69
CA LEU A 68 20.02 11.30 17.20
C LEU A 68 20.67 10.03 17.77
N ILE A 69 19.95 9.28 18.61
CA ILE A 69 20.42 8.01 19.18
C ILE A 69 20.63 6.97 18.07
N GLY A 70 19.68 6.89 17.13
CA GLY A 70 19.74 5.99 15.99
C GLY A 70 20.97 6.24 15.12
N ILE A 71 21.25 7.50 14.75
CA ILE A 71 22.43 7.88 13.97
C ILE A 71 23.72 7.52 14.72
N HIS A 72 23.79 7.81 16.02
CA HIS A 72 24.97 7.48 16.82
C HIS A 72 25.22 5.96 16.89
N GLN A 73 24.15 5.17 16.96
CA GLN A 73 24.22 3.71 16.94
C GLN A 73 24.59 3.16 15.55
N LEU A 74 24.12 3.80 14.48
CA LEU A 74 24.46 3.46 13.09
C LEU A 74 25.90 3.82 12.71
N ASN A 75 26.50 4.82 13.37
CA ASN A 75 27.92 5.17 13.18
C ASN A 75 28.88 4.18 13.86
N LYS A 76 28.40 3.22 14.66
CA LYS A 76 29.27 2.21 15.26
C LYS A 76 29.84 1.26 14.20
N PRO A 77 31.07 0.72 14.38
CA PRO A 77 31.70 -0.17 13.40
C PRO A 77 30.85 -1.40 13.02
N GLY A 78 30.03 -1.93 13.94
CA GLY A 78 29.12 -3.04 13.66
C GLY A 78 27.96 -2.70 12.69
N ALA A 79 27.58 -1.43 12.57
CA ALA A 79 26.46 -1.00 11.74
C ALA A 79 26.84 -0.68 10.28
N HIS A 80 28.13 -0.70 9.94
CA HIS A 80 28.61 -0.48 8.56
C HIS A 80 28.01 -1.48 7.57
N ARG A 81 27.83 -2.74 7.98
CA ARG A 81 27.18 -3.78 7.14
C ARG A 81 25.70 -3.47 6.91
N ILE A 82 25.00 -2.98 7.93
CA ILE A 82 23.58 -2.61 7.84
C ILE A 82 23.42 -1.43 6.89
N ILE A 83 24.25 -0.38 7.04
CA ILE A 83 24.24 0.78 6.15
C ILE A 83 24.54 0.36 4.71
N LYS A 84 25.59 -0.46 4.50
CA LYS A 84 25.97 -0.93 3.16
C LYS A 84 24.84 -1.75 2.51
N ASN A 85 24.23 -2.67 3.25
CA ASN A 85 23.11 -3.46 2.75
C ASN A 85 21.86 -2.60 2.49
N GLY A 86 21.58 -1.63 3.36
CA GLY A 86 20.49 -0.66 3.21
C GLY A 86 20.67 0.22 1.98
N MET A 87 21.86 0.78 1.77
CA MET A 87 22.19 1.53 0.55
C MET A 87 22.08 0.64 -0.69
N GLY A 88 22.53 -0.61 -0.62
CA GLY A 88 22.35 -1.59 -1.68
C GLY A 88 20.88 -1.83 -2.01
N ALA A 89 20.02 -1.99 -1.00
CA ALA A 89 18.58 -2.16 -1.19
C ALA A 89 17.94 -0.91 -1.83
N VAL A 90 18.29 0.29 -1.38
CA VAL A 90 17.83 1.56 -1.98
C VAL A 90 18.27 1.65 -3.45
N GLN A 91 19.53 1.30 -3.73
CA GLN A 91 20.07 1.34 -5.09
C GLN A 91 19.44 0.28 -6.00
N MET A 92 19.06 -0.88 -5.45
CA MET A 92 18.27 -1.88 -6.17
C MET A 92 16.88 -1.32 -6.49
N LEU A 93 16.19 -0.75 -5.50
CA LEU A 93 14.86 -0.15 -5.69
C LEU A 93 14.89 1.00 -6.71
N SER A 94 15.94 1.83 -6.71
CA SER A 94 16.07 2.93 -7.67
C SER A 94 16.32 2.47 -9.11
N GLN A 95 16.84 1.26 -9.30
CA GLN A 95 17.07 0.67 -10.62
C GLN A 95 15.81 -0.02 -11.18
N ILE A 96 14.79 -0.26 -10.36
CA ILE A 96 13.54 -0.82 -10.82
C ILE A 96 12.79 0.23 -11.62
N ASP A 97 12.44 -0.12 -12.85
CA ASP A 97 11.59 0.70 -13.71
C ASP A 97 10.21 0.91 -13.04
N PRO A 98 9.77 2.16 -12.80
CA PRO A 98 8.51 2.45 -12.12
C PRO A 98 7.27 1.88 -12.82
N ALA A 99 7.25 1.86 -14.16
CA ALA A 99 6.13 1.33 -14.92
C ALA A 99 6.03 -0.19 -14.79
N LYS A 100 7.18 -0.88 -14.75
CA LYS A 100 7.22 -2.33 -14.47
C LYS A 100 6.75 -2.63 -13.04
N LEU A 101 7.22 -1.85 -12.06
CA LEU A 101 6.79 -2.00 -10.67
C LEU A 101 5.27 -1.82 -10.53
N GLN A 102 4.73 -0.76 -11.15
CA GLN A 102 3.29 -0.50 -11.14
C GLN A 102 2.49 -1.65 -11.75
N THR A 103 2.96 -2.22 -12.85
CA THR A 103 2.32 -3.39 -13.50
C THR A 103 2.27 -4.59 -12.57
N ILE A 104 3.35 -4.87 -11.85
CA ILE A 104 3.43 -5.99 -10.89
C ILE A 104 2.46 -5.75 -9.72
N LEU A 105 2.48 -4.54 -9.16
CA LEU A 105 1.62 -4.16 -8.03
C LEU A 105 0.14 -4.24 -8.40
N GLN A 106 -0.24 -3.77 -9.59
CA GLN A 106 -1.61 -3.89 -10.10
C GLN A 106 -2.01 -5.36 -10.30
N GLY A 107 -1.12 -6.20 -10.83
CA GLY A 107 -1.37 -7.63 -10.97
C GLY A 107 -1.59 -8.32 -9.61
N VAL A 108 -0.81 -7.96 -8.59
CA VAL A 108 -0.99 -8.47 -7.22
C VAL A 108 -2.31 -7.99 -6.63
N ALA A 109 -2.62 -6.69 -6.73
CA ALA A 109 -3.87 -6.13 -6.22
C ALA A 109 -5.10 -6.80 -6.86
N SER A 110 -5.08 -6.98 -8.18
CA SER A 110 -6.15 -7.68 -8.90
C SER A 110 -6.28 -9.14 -8.48
N GLY A 111 -5.16 -9.82 -8.22
CA GLY A 111 -5.16 -11.19 -7.70
C GLY A 111 -5.76 -11.31 -6.30
N VAL A 112 -5.47 -10.37 -5.41
CA VAL A 112 -6.07 -10.29 -4.07
C VAL A 112 -7.57 -10.04 -4.16
N GLU A 113 -7.99 -9.10 -5.03
CA GLU A 113 -9.40 -8.81 -5.25
C GLU A 113 -10.16 -10.04 -5.81
N HIS A 114 -9.59 -10.75 -6.79
CA HIS A 114 -10.16 -11.99 -7.30
C HIS A 114 -10.22 -13.10 -6.25
N ALA A 115 -9.20 -13.23 -5.39
CA ALA A 115 -9.16 -14.24 -4.34
C ALA A 115 -10.15 -13.95 -3.19
N ALA A 116 -10.50 -12.68 -2.99
CA ALA A 116 -11.47 -12.24 -1.99
C ALA A 116 -12.93 -12.31 -2.47
N GLN A 117 -13.18 -12.61 -3.75
CA GLN A 117 -14.53 -12.83 -4.26
C GLN A 117 -15.09 -14.15 -3.68
N ASP A 118 -16.18 -14.06 -2.93
CA ASP A 118 -16.95 -15.21 -2.43
C ASP A 118 -17.72 -15.87 -3.59
N GLU A 119 -17.03 -16.52 -4.51
CA GLU A 119 -17.67 -17.49 -5.39
C GLU A 119 -17.86 -18.81 -4.64
N PRO A 120 -19.03 -19.47 -4.76
CA PRO A 120 -19.27 -20.75 -4.11
C PRO A 120 -18.18 -21.73 -4.55
N ALA A 121 -17.41 -22.23 -3.57
CA ALA A 121 -16.31 -23.16 -3.79
C ALA A 121 -16.83 -24.44 -4.44
N LYS A 122 -16.90 -24.45 -5.77
CA LYS A 122 -17.18 -25.65 -6.55
C LYS A 122 -16.04 -26.61 -6.24
N LYS A 123 -16.34 -27.83 -5.82
CA LYS A 123 -15.31 -28.86 -5.57
C LYS A 123 -14.47 -29.03 -6.84
N GLN A 124 -13.31 -28.39 -6.89
CA GLN A 124 -12.39 -28.49 -8.01
C GLN A 124 -11.63 -29.80 -7.88
N GLY A 125 -11.75 -30.68 -8.88
CA GLY A 125 -10.90 -31.87 -8.95
C GLY A 125 -9.46 -31.49 -9.31
N LEU A 126 -8.50 -32.40 -9.07
CA LEU A 126 -7.10 -32.22 -9.48
C LEU A 126 -6.95 -31.91 -10.97
N TRP A 127 -7.83 -32.46 -11.81
CA TRP A 127 -7.84 -32.19 -13.25
C TRP A 127 -8.32 -30.78 -13.59
N ASP A 128 -9.30 -30.24 -12.85
CA ASP A 128 -9.79 -28.88 -13.03
C ASP A 128 -8.73 -27.85 -12.63
N ILE A 129 -7.99 -28.11 -11.54
CA ILE A 129 -6.84 -27.30 -11.13
C ILE A 129 -5.76 -27.28 -12.21
N LEU A 130 -5.44 -28.45 -12.78
CA LEU A 130 -4.45 -28.54 -13.84
C LEU A 130 -4.90 -27.80 -15.11
N ARG A 131 -6.21 -27.81 -15.40
CA ARG A 131 -6.81 -27.08 -16.51
C ARG A 131 -6.78 -25.58 -16.27
N THR A 132 -7.12 -25.08 -15.08
CA THR A 132 -7.06 -23.65 -14.74
C THR A 132 -5.63 -23.14 -14.76
N LEU A 133 -4.66 -23.92 -14.29
CA LEU A 133 -3.23 -23.56 -14.38
C LEU A 133 -2.71 -23.43 -15.82
N ARG A 134 -3.30 -24.18 -16.77
CA ARG A 134 -3.03 -24.04 -18.21
C ARG A 134 -3.84 -22.93 -18.89
N GLY A 135 -4.75 -22.28 -18.17
CA GLY A 135 -5.49 -21.11 -18.64
C GLY A 135 -4.57 -19.96 -19.00
N ARG A 136 -5.07 -19.01 -19.80
CA ARG A 136 -4.28 -17.90 -20.33
C ARG A 136 -3.75 -16.99 -19.21
N GLU A 137 -4.55 -16.79 -18.17
CA GLU A 137 -4.28 -15.92 -17.04
C GLU A 137 -3.24 -16.57 -16.10
N ALA A 138 -3.46 -17.82 -15.71
CA ALA A 138 -2.54 -18.54 -14.83
C ALA A 138 -1.18 -18.82 -15.50
N SER A 139 -1.17 -19.14 -16.80
CA SER A 139 0.07 -19.36 -17.56
C SER A 139 0.88 -18.07 -17.73
N ALA A 140 0.25 -16.89 -17.79
CA ALA A 140 0.96 -15.61 -17.84
C ALA A 140 1.75 -15.37 -16.54
N SER A 141 1.12 -15.56 -15.38
CA SER A 141 1.78 -15.45 -14.06
C SER A 141 2.90 -16.49 -13.89
N LEU A 142 2.66 -17.73 -14.32
CA LEU A 142 3.66 -18.80 -14.26
C LEU A 142 4.87 -18.52 -15.17
N SER A 143 4.62 -17.98 -16.36
CA SER A 143 5.66 -17.55 -17.31
C SER A 143 6.50 -16.41 -16.74
N MET A 144 5.85 -15.41 -16.11
CA MET A 144 6.54 -14.33 -15.42
C MET A 144 7.44 -14.86 -14.29
N MET A 145 6.90 -15.74 -13.44
CA MET A 145 7.65 -16.37 -12.35
C MET A 145 8.86 -17.16 -12.89
N THR A 146 8.66 -17.93 -13.96
CA THR A 146 9.73 -18.71 -14.59
C THR A 146 10.82 -17.79 -15.14
N LYS A 147 10.46 -16.71 -15.83
CA LYS A 147 11.43 -15.73 -16.36
C LYS A 147 12.18 -15.01 -15.23
N PHE A 148 11.50 -14.69 -14.14
CA PHE A 148 12.12 -14.12 -12.95
C PHE A 148 13.16 -15.06 -12.35
N LEU A 149 12.81 -16.33 -12.13
CA LEU A 149 13.74 -17.36 -11.62
C LEU A 149 14.94 -17.56 -12.56
N GLN A 150 14.73 -17.57 -13.88
CA GLN A 150 15.82 -17.65 -14.85
C GLN A 150 16.75 -16.42 -14.79
N GLY A 151 16.19 -15.22 -14.64
CA GLY A 151 16.95 -13.98 -14.48
C GLY A 151 17.77 -13.97 -13.18
N MET A 152 17.16 -14.40 -12.08
CA MET A 152 17.82 -14.54 -10.79
C MET A 152 18.98 -15.53 -10.86
N GLY A 153 18.75 -16.72 -11.42
CA GLY A 153 19.79 -17.75 -11.59
C GLY A 153 20.97 -17.27 -12.44
N LYS A 154 20.71 -16.51 -13.52
CA LYS A 154 21.76 -15.87 -14.32
C LYS A 154 22.58 -14.86 -13.52
N GLY A 155 21.96 -14.12 -12.60
CA GLY A 155 22.65 -13.18 -11.71
C GLY A 155 23.54 -13.90 -10.70
N LEU A 156 23.03 -14.95 -10.07
CA LEU A 156 23.78 -15.76 -9.09
C LEU A 156 24.98 -16.46 -9.73
N ASN A 157 24.82 -17.04 -10.93
CA ASN A 157 25.91 -17.74 -11.62
C ASN A 157 26.98 -16.81 -12.22
N LYS A 158 26.70 -15.50 -12.36
CA LYS A 158 27.69 -14.50 -12.80
C LYS A 158 28.57 -13.99 -11.66
N SER A 159 28.22 -14.27 -10.41
CA SER A 159 28.94 -13.80 -9.23
C SER A 159 29.98 -14.82 -8.72
N HIS A 160 30.32 -15.81 -9.55
CA HIS A 160 31.37 -16.81 -9.35
C HIS A 160 32.55 -16.56 -10.29
#